data_AF-A0A7W2A775-F1
#
_entry.id   AF-A0A7W2A775-F1
#
_cell.length_a   1.000
_cell.length_b   1.000
_cell.length_c   1.000
_cell.angle_alpha   90.00
_cell.angle_beta   90.00
_cell.angle_gamma   90.00
#
_symmetry.space_group_name_H-M   'P 1'
#
loop_
_entity.id
_entity.type
_entity.pdbx_description
1 polymer ?
#
loop_
_entity_poly.entity_id
_entity_poly.type
_entity_poly.pdbx_seq_one_letter_code
_entity_poly.pdbx_strand_id
1 'polypeptide(L)'
;MTKSISERLQFLEKEGIVHSKLYSSHPPRYEYLLTGRGQELRHVLNAMAIWGNRFLEPKYTKLIHAECGYEVEPAYYCPHCESYVKNIAYDSDHTSE
;
A
#
# COMPACT_ATOMS: atom_id res chain seq x y z
N MET A 1 3.13 -24.43 2.30
CA MET A 1 1.78 -24.40 1.70
C MET A 1 1.49 -22.97 1.26
N THR A 2 1.36 -22.73 -0.04
CA THR A 2 0.98 -21.42 -0.60
C THR A 2 -0.54 -21.25 -0.51
N LYS A 3 -1.03 -20.28 0.26
CA LYS A 3 -2.45 -19.90 0.26
C LYS A 3 -2.91 -19.58 -1.17
N SER A 4 -4.06 -20.11 -1.58
CA SER A 4 -4.62 -19.85 -2.90
C SER A 4 -4.90 -18.35 -3.11
N ILE A 5 -4.89 -17.89 -4.36
CA ILE A 5 -5.24 -16.49 -4.69
C ILE A 5 -6.65 -16.17 -4.19
N SER A 6 -7.57 -17.13 -4.32
CA SER A 6 -8.95 -17.01 -3.84
C SER A 6 -9.02 -16.75 -2.33
N GLU A 7 -8.24 -17.47 -1.52
CA GLU A 7 -8.18 -17.24 -0.06
C GLU A 7 -7.66 -15.84 0.28
N ARG A 8 -6.66 -15.34 -0.46
CA ARG A 8 -6.13 -13.99 -0.25
C ARG A 8 -7.15 -12.92 -0.61
N LEU A 9 -7.85 -13.07 -1.73
CA LEU A 9 -8.89 -12.14 -2.15
C LEU A 9 -10.07 -12.13 -1.16
N GLN A 10 -10.50 -13.30 -0.70
CA GLN A 10 -11.57 -13.41 0.29
C GLN A 10 -11.17 -12.77 1.63
N PHE A 11 -9.90 -12.91 2.03
CA PHE A 11 -9.37 -12.21 3.19
C PHE A 11 -9.37 -10.68 3.00
N LEU A 12 -8.85 -10.18 1.87
CA LEU A 12 -8.82 -8.75 1.59
C LEU A 12 -10.23 -8.15 1.48
N GLU A 13 -11.21 -8.92 0.99
CA GLU A 13 -12.61 -8.51 0.96
C GLU A 13 -13.21 -8.46 2.36
N LYS A 14 -12.92 -9.46 3.21
CA LYS A 14 -13.34 -9.48 4.62
C LYS A 14 -12.78 -8.31 5.42
N GLU A 15 -11.51 -7.95 5.19
CA GLU A 15 -10.88 -6.77 5.80
C GLU A 15 -11.35 -5.45 5.16
N GLY A 16 -12.16 -5.52 4.10
CA GLY A 16 -12.72 -4.38 3.39
C GLY A 16 -11.68 -3.52 2.68
N ILE A 17 -10.60 -4.15 2.22
CA ILE A 17 -9.54 -3.57 1.38
C ILE A 17 -9.97 -3.61 -0.09
N VAL A 18 -10.62 -4.70 -0.49
CA VAL A 18 -11.24 -4.84 -1.82
C VAL A 18 -12.72 -5.14 -1.70
N HIS A 19 -13.47 -4.90 -2.78
CA HIS A 19 -14.84 -5.37 -2.92
C HIS A 19 -15.03 -6.01 -4.29
N SER A 20 -15.75 -7.13 -4.34
CA SER A 20 -16.12 -7.80 -5.58
C SER A 20 -17.36 -7.17 -6.21
N LYS A 21 -17.27 -6.85 -7.51
CA LYS A 21 -18.39 -6.35 -8.29
C LYS A 21 -18.62 -7.25 -9.50
N LEU A 22 -19.85 -7.71 -9.69
CA LEU A 22 -20.22 -8.44 -10.90
C LEU A 22 -20.19 -7.48 -12.10
N TYR A 23 -19.38 -7.78 -13.11
CA TYR A 23 -19.26 -6.94 -14.31
C TYR A 23 -19.73 -7.64 -15.59
N SER A 24 -19.89 -8.97 -15.56
CA SER A 24 -20.53 -9.74 -16.62
C SER A 24 -21.43 -10.78 -15.97
N SER A 25 -22.70 -10.84 -16.36
CA SER A 25 -23.62 -11.88 -15.89
C SER A 25 -23.58 -13.15 -16.75
N HIS A 26 -23.08 -13.07 -17.98
CA HIS A 26 -23.09 -14.18 -18.95
C HIS A 26 -21.78 -14.22 -19.77
N PRO A 27 -20.76 -15.00 -19.35
CA PRO A 27 -20.68 -15.75 -18.10
C PRO A 27 -20.48 -14.85 -16.87
N PRO A 28 -20.82 -15.30 -15.65
CA PRO A 28 -20.56 -14.58 -14.41
C PRO A 28 -19.08 -14.26 -14.24
N ARG A 29 -18.71 -12.97 -14.20
CA ARG A 29 -17.35 -12.51 -13.93
C ARG A 29 -17.38 -11.36 -12.93
N TYR A 30 -16.46 -11.43 -11.98
CA TYR A 30 -16.29 -10.44 -10.92
C TYR A 30 -14.98 -9.69 -11.11
N GLU A 31 -15.04 -8.38 -10.94
CA GLU A 31 -13.89 -7.50 -10.83
C GLU A 31 -13.69 -7.19 -9.34
N TYR A 32 -12.42 -7.12 -8.91
CA TYR A 32 -12.08 -6.73 -7.54
C TYR A 32 -11.55 -5.31 -7.57
N LEU A 33 -12.26 -4.40 -6.90
CA LEU A 33 -11.92 -2.99 -6.85
C LEU A 33 -11.43 -2.63 -5.45
N LEU A 34 -10.43 -1.73 -5.37
CA LEU A 34 -9.97 -1.20 -4.10
C LEU A 34 -11.04 -0.30 -3.47
N THR A 35 -11.29 -0.50 -2.18
CA THR A 35 -12.08 0.43 -1.37
C THR A 35 -11.26 1.68 -1.04
N GLY A 36 -11.86 2.69 -0.41
CA GLY A 36 -11.10 3.84 0.11
C GLY A 36 -9.96 3.43 1.04
N ARG A 37 -10.23 2.50 1.99
CA ARG A 37 -9.21 1.91 2.86
C ARG A 37 -8.12 1.18 2.07
N GLY A 38 -8.50 0.45 1.02
CA GLY A 38 -7.54 -0.22 0.14
C GLY A 38 -6.67 0.73 -0.67
N GLN A 39 -7.20 1.90 -1.05
CA GLN A 39 -6.42 2.94 -1.72
C GLN A 39 -5.39 3.57 -0.77
N GLU A 40 -5.75 3.81 0.49
CA GLU A 40 -4.81 4.34 1.49
C GLU A 40 -3.63 3.40 1.76
N LEU A 41 -3.83 2.07 1.67
CA LEU A 41 -2.75 1.08 1.79
C LEU A 41 -1.65 1.23 0.74
N ARG A 42 -1.91 1.93 -0.37
CA ARG A 42 -0.91 2.21 -1.40
C ARG A 42 0.33 2.90 -0.82
N HIS A 43 0.16 3.77 0.18
CA HIS A 43 1.30 4.44 0.82
C HIS A 43 2.24 3.46 1.52
N VAL A 44 1.68 2.46 2.21
CA VAL A 44 2.46 1.39 2.89
C VAL A 44 3.18 0.53 1.86
N LEU A 45 2.47 0.11 0.80
CA LEU A 45 3.06 -0.72 -0.27
C LEU A 45 4.21 0.02 -0.99
N ASN A 46 4.05 1.32 -1.24
CA ASN A 46 5.10 2.15 -1.82
C ASN A 46 6.35 2.22 -0.93
N ALA A 47 6.17 2.42 0.38
CA ALA A 47 7.29 2.42 1.33
C ALA A 47 8.01 1.05 1.36
N MET A 48 7.25 -0.05 1.35
CA MET A 48 7.81 -1.40 1.26
C MET A 48 8.57 -1.62 -0.05
N ALA A 49 8.07 -1.12 -1.18
CA ALA A 49 8.72 -1.24 -2.48
C ALA A 49 10.07 -0.48 -2.50
N ILE A 50 10.11 0.74 -1.94
CA ILE A 50 11.36 1.52 -1.83
C ILE A 50 12.36 0.81 -0.93
N TRP A 51 11.92 0.26 0.21
CA TRP A 51 12.78 -0.55 1.07
C TRP A 51 13.31 -1.79 0.32
N GLY A 52 12.43 -2.53 -0.36
CA GLY A 52 12.80 -3.73 -1.11
C GLY A 52 13.83 -3.43 -2.21
N ASN A 53 13.68 -2.32 -2.94
CA ASN A 53 14.63 -1.91 -3.97
C ASN A 53 16.03 -1.55 -3.43
N ARG A 54 16.14 -1.19 -2.14
CA ARG A 54 17.42 -0.90 -1.49
C ARG A 54 18.17 -2.16 -1.04
N PHE A 55 17.47 -3.23 -0.68
CA PHE A 55 18.06 -4.37 0.03
C PHE A 55 17.85 -5.75 -0.61
N LEU A 56 16.91 -5.90 -1.55
CA LEU A 56 16.59 -7.17 -2.19
C LEU A 56 17.16 -7.22 -3.61
N GLU A 57 17.64 -8.40 -3.99
CA GLU A 57 18.09 -8.73 -5.35
C GLU A 57 17.30 -9.92 -5.91
N PRO A 58 16.90 -9.91 -7.18
CA PRO A 58 17.03 -8.80 -8.14
C PRO A 58 16.10 -7.63 -7.77
N LYS A 59 16.50 -6.41 -8.12
CA LYS A 59 15.64 -5.22 -7.96
C LYS A 59 14.38 -5.33 -8.80
N TYR A 60 13.22 -5.35 -8.14
CA TYR A 60 11.94 -5.63 -8.81
C TYR A 60 11.24 -4.40 -9.40
N THR A 61 11.27 -3.24 -8.73
CA THR A 61 10.58 -2.02 -9.21
C THR A 61 11.13 -0.76 -8.53
N LYS A 62 11.30 0.31 -9.31
CA LYS A 62 11.64 1.66 -8.82
C LYS A 62 10.38 2.53 -8.81
N LEU A 63 10.16 3.24 -7.70
CA LEU A 63 9.15 4.29 -7.67
C LEU A 63 9.77 5.58 -8.20
N ILE A 64 9.13 6.18 -9.20
CA ILE A 64 9.61 7.38 -9.88
C ILE A 64 8.54 8.47 -9.85
N HIS A 65 8.99 9.72 -9.94
CA HIS A 65 8.13 10.87 -10.22
C HIS A 65 7.67 10.77 -11.67
N ALA A 66 6.36 10.78 -11.92
CA ALA A 66 5.80 10.50 -13.25
C ALA A 66 6.23 11.55 -14.29
N GLU A 67 6.46 12.78 -13.84
CA GLU A 67 6.75 13.94 -14.67
C GLU A 67 8.23 14.02 -15.08
N CYS A 68 9.17 13.67 -14.19
CA CYS A 68 10.60 13.80 -14.47
C CYS A 68 11.38 12.47 -14.51
N GLY A 69 10.78 11.36 -14.09
CA GLY A 69 11.38 10.02 -14.13
C GLY A 69 12.43 9.72 -13.05
N TYR A 70 12.72 10.67 -12.15
CA TYR A 70 13.65 10.45 -11.05
C TYR A 70 13.03 9.62 -9.92
N GLU A 71 13.84 8.80 -9.24
CA GLU A 71 13.40 7.99 -8.10
C GLU A 71 12.92 8.86 -6.94
N VAL A 72 11.79 8.48 -6.33
CA VAL A 72 11.24 9.17 -5.15
C VAL A 72 11.70 8.50 -3.86
N GLU A 73 11.79 9.30 -2.80
CA GLU A 73 12.03 8.80 -1.45
C GLU A 73 10.86 9.15 -0.51
N PRO A 74 10.60 8.35 0.53
CA PRO A 74 9.61 8.70 1.53
C PRO A 74 10.04 9.98 2.27
N ALA A 75 9.09 10.89 2.45
CA ALA A 75 9.26 12.08 3.28
C ALA A 75 8.04 12.22 4.20
N TYR A 76 8.24 12.77 5.38
CA TYR A 76 7.17 13.03 6.35
C TYR A 76 6.87 14.53 6.39
N TYR A 77 5.59 14.88 6.27
CA TYR A 77 5.13 16.25 6.36
C TYR A 77 4.47 16.49 7.71
N CYS A 78 4.93 17.52 8.44
CA CYS A 78 4.32 17.94 9.68
C CYS A 78 3.33 19.10 9.39
N PRO A 79 2.01 18.89 9.52
CA PRO A 79 1.03 19.94 9.27
C PRO A 79 1.10 21.09 10.29
N HIS A 80 1.61 20.84 11.50
CA HIS A 80 1.77 21.88 12.52
C HIS A 80 2.92 22.84 12.21
N CYS A 81 4.04 22.33 11.69
CA CYS A 81 5.21 23.14 11.34
C CYS A 81 5.25 23.53 9.85
N GLU A 82 4.22 23.13 9.09
CA GLU A 82 4.09 23.30 7.64
C GLU A 82 5.34 22.92 6.84
N SER A 83 6.07 21.87 7.27
CA SER A 83 7.38 21.53 6.73
C SER A 83 7.64 20.02 6.68
N TYR A 84 8.56 19.61 5.80
CA TYR A 84 9.05 18.24 5.77
C TYR A 84 10.06 17.99 6.89
N VAL A 85 9.83 16.94 7.66
CA VAL A 85 10.65 16.55 8.81
C VAL A 85 11.40 15.26 8.53
N LYS A 86 12.65 15.18 9.01
CA LYS A 86 13.49 13.97 8.90
C LYS A 86 13.45 13.12 10.16
N ASN A 87 13.32 13.77 11.31
CA ASN A 87 13.30 13.12 12.61
C ASN A 87 11.85 12.97 13.06
N ILE A 88 11.33 11.76 12.89
CA ILE A 88 10.03 11.36 13.43
C ILE A 88 10.25 10.43 14.62
N ALA A 89 9.35 10.48 15.59
CA ALA A 89 9.35 9.61 16.75
C ALA A 89 7.98 8.93 16.84
N TYR A 90 7.96 7.69 17.33
CA TYR A 90 6.73 7.09 17.82
C TYR A 90 6.41 7.73 19.17
N ASP A 91 5.17 8.15 19.34
CA ASP A 91 4.67 8.52 20.66
C ASP A 91 4.69 7.28 21.55
N SER A 92 5.51 7.29 22.60
CA SER A 92 5.73 6.12 23.46
C SER A 92 4.60 5.89 24.46
N ASP A 93 3.53 6.67 24.43
CA ASP A 93 2.50 6.68 25.48
C ASP A 93 1.30 5.75 25.23
N HIS A 94 1.42 4.71 24.38
CA HIS A 94 0.41 3.65 24.24
C HIS A 94 0.98 2.26 24.57
N THR A 95 1.80 2.19 25.62
CA THR A 95 1.99 0.93 26.37
C THR A 95 1.27 1.10 27.70
N SER A 96 -0.04 0.91 27.70
CA SER A 96 -0.85 0.76 28.91
C SER A 96 -1.92 -0.29 28.64
N GLU A 97 -1.74 -1.41 29.35
CA GLU A 97 -2.61 -2.59 29.53
C GLU A 97 -2.68 -3.64 28.40
#